data_AF-A0A7S1B587-F1
#
_entry.id   AF-A0A7S1B587-F1
#
_cell.length_a   1.000
_cell.length_b   1.000
_cell.length_c   1.000
_cell.angle_alpha   90.00
_cell.angle_beta   90.00
_cell.angle_gamma   90.00
#
_symmetry.space_group_name_H-M   'P 1'
#
loop_
_entity.id
_entity.type
_entity.pdbx_description
1 polymer ?
#
loop_
_entity_poly.entity_id
_entity_poly.type
_entity_poly.pdbx_seq_one_letter_code
_entity_poly.pdbx_strand_id
1 'polypeptide(L)'
;EVLQWARAQGFPWNEWTCAAAAEGGHLEVLQWARERGCSWHPRTCEGAAQGGHLEVLQWARAQGCPWDHFTCTAAAEGGHLEVLQWAQEGGCPWDEWTCMGAAKGGHLEVL
;
A
#
# COMPACT_ATOMS: atom_id res chain seq x y z
N GLU A 1 5.88 4.10 -21.77
CA GLU A 1 6.10 5.36 -22.52
C GLU A 1 5.30 6.57 -22.03
N VAL A 2 4.14 6.44 -21.36
CA VAL A 2 3.42 7.60 -20.77
C VAL A 2 4.14 8.23 -19.55
N LEU A 3 4.82 7.41 -18.73
CA LEU A 3 5.50 7.86 -17.51
C LEU A 3 6.69 8.80 -17.80
N GLN A 4 7.47 8.51 -18.85
CA GLN A 4 8.58 9.37 -19.27
C GLN A 4 8.08 10.71 -19.85
N TRP A 5 6.94 10.68 -20.55
CA TRP A 5 6.31 11.87 -21.11
C TRP A 5 5.79 12.81 -20.02
N ALA A 6 5.08 12.32 -19.00
CA ALA A 6 4.55 13.15 -17.92
C ALA A 6 5.68 13.83 -17.10
N ARG A 7 6.83 13.17 -16.94
CA ARG A 7 8.04 13.78 -16.36
C ARG A 7 8.61 14.91 -17.22
N ALA A 8 8.67 14.73 -18.54
CA ALA A 8 9.16 15.75 -19.46
C ALA A 8 8.26 17.01 -19.47
N GLN A 9 6.98 16.86 -19.11
CA GLN A 9 6.03 17.97 -18.92
C GLN A 9 6.15 18.67 -17.55
N GLY A 10 7.10 18.26 -16.70
CA GLY A 10 7.36 18.92 -15.43
C GLY A 10 6.39 18.54 -14.30
N PHE A 11 5.60 17.48 -14.44
CA PHE A 11 4.84 16.93 -13.30
C PHE A 11 5.83 16.31 -12.30
N PRO A 12 5.96 16.88 -11.08
CA PRO A 12 6.88 16.35 -10.09
C PRO A 12 6.32 15.02 -9.57
N TRP A 13 7.09 13.95 -9.81
CA TRP A 13 6.87 12.65 -9.22
C TRP A 13 7.18 12.76 -7.73
N ASN A 14 6.13 12.98 -6.94
CA ASN A 14 6.21 13.13 -5.49
C ASN A 14 5.78 11.82 -4.81
N GLU A 15 5.81 11.83 -3.48
CA GLU A 15 5.36 10.75 -2.62
C GLU A 15 3.98 10.15 -2.98
N TRP A 16 3.03 10.94 -3.50
CA TRP A 16 1.72 10.44 -3.93
C TRP A 16 1.81 9.45 -5.09
N THR A 17 2.85 9.54 -5.91
CA THR A 17 3.09 8.55 -6.97
C THR A 17 3.28 7.17 -6.38
N CYS A 18 4.02 7.07 -5.26
CA CYS A 18 4.24 5.80 -4.61
C CYS A 18 2.93 5.22 -4.09
N ALA A 19 2.08 6.05 -3.47
CA ALA A 19 0.77 5.62 -2.99
C ALA A 19 -0.13 5.11 -4.13
N ALA A 20 -0.24 5.87 -5.22
CA ALA A 20 -1.08 5.47 -6.36
C ALA A 20 -0.54 4.22 -7.09
N ALA A 21 0.78 4.10 -7.24
CA ALA A 21 1.39 2.90 -7.82
C ALA A 21 1.18 1.68 -6.91
N ALA A 22 1.22 1.87 -5.60
CA ALA A 22 0.98 0.81 -4.62
C ALA A 22 -0.47 0.34 -4.62
N GLU A 23 -1.42 1.28 -4.63
CA GLU A 23 -2.86 1.01 -4.74
C GLU A 23 -3.24 0.30 -6.04
N GLY A 24 -2.56 0.61 -7.16
CA GLY A 24 -2.76 -0.07 -8.44
C GLY A 24 -1.93 -1.34 -8.66
N GLY A 25 -1.12 -1.76 -7.68
CA GLY A 25 -0.31 -2.98 -7.77
C GLY A 25 0.90 -2.88 -8.72
N HIS A 26 1.33 -1.67 -9.06
CA HIS A 26 2.38 -1.41 -10.05
C HIS A 26 3.79 -1.43 -9.43
N LEU A 27 4.27 -2.62 -9.07
CA LEU A 27 5.59 -2.81 -8.44
C LEU A 27 6.75 -2.16 -9.22
N GLU A 28 6.78 -2.32 -10.54
CA GLU A 28 7.84 -1.77 -11.39
C GLU A 28 7.89 -0.24 -11.33
N VAL A 29 6.73 0.41 -11.25
CA VAL A 29 6.62 1.86 -11.12
C VAL A 29 7.11 2.31 -9.74
N LEU A 30 6.79 1.54 -8.70
CA LEU A 30 7.23 1.78 -7.33
C LEU A 30 8.76 1.66 -7.20
N GLN A 31 9.35 0.62 -7.80
CA GLN A 31 10.80 0.41 -7.89
C GLN A 31 11.48 1.58 -8.62
N TRP A 32 10.98 1.92 -9.80
CA TRP A 32 11.48 3.02 -10.61
C TRP A 32 11.46 4.37 -9.87
N ALA A 33 10.40 4.63 -9.09
CA ALA A 33 10.26 5.84 -8.29
C ALA A 33 11.26 5.87 -7.12
N ARG A 34 11.46 4.74 -6.43
CA ARG A 34 12.44 4.65 -5.34
C ARG A 34 13.88 4.83 -5.80
N GLU A 35 14.26 4.25 -6.93
CA GLU A 35 15.59 4.44 -7.53
C GLU A 35 15.90 5.91 -7.83
N ARG A 36 14.86 6.72 -8.07
CA ARG A 36 14.97 8.15 -8.37
C ARG A 36 14.87 9.06 -7.15
N GLY A 37 14.87 8.46 -5.96
CA GLY A 37 14.87 9.21 -4.70
C GLY A 37 13.50 9.73 -4.26
N CYS A 38 12.39 9.22 -4.84
CA CYS A 38 11.07 9.54 -4.30
C CYS A 38 10.97 9.05 -2.84
N SER A 39 10.41 9.90 -1.98
CA SER A 39 10.09 9.57 -0.59
C SER A 39 8.88 8.64 -0.53
N TRP A 40 8.80 7.88 0.56
CA TRP A 40 7.59 7.14 0.89
C TRP A 40 6.49 8.09 1.30
N HIS A 41 5.30 7.89 0.75
CA HIS A 41 4.10 8.46 1.35
C HIS A 41 3.59 7.53 2.46
N PRO A 42 3.07 8.05 3.58
CA PRO A 42 2.48 7.22 4.64
C PRO A 42 1.42 6.23 4.12
N ARG A 43 0.67 6.61 3.08
CA ARG A 43 -0.36 5.75 2.47
C ARG A 43 0.17 4.73 1.46
N THR A 44 1.48 4.58 1.29
CA THR A 44 2.00 3.62 0.29
C THR A 44 1.69 2.18 0.71
N CYS A 45 1.96 1.83 1.96
CA CYS A 45 1.58 0.51 2.49
C CYS A 45 0.05 0.36 2.58
N GLU A 46 -0.67 1.42 2.98
CA GLU A 46 -2.13 1.43 3.02
C GLU A 46 -2.75 1.13 1.65
N GLY A 47 -2.30 1.80 0.59
CA GLY A 47 -2.80 1.58 -0.78
C GLY A 47 -2.53 0.16 -1.27
N ALA A 48 -1.30 -0.36 -1.08
CA ALA A 48 -0.99 -1.75 -1.43
C ALA A 48 -1.88 -2.74 -0.65
N ALA A 49 -2.15 -2.44 0.62
CA ALA A 49 -3.01 -3.27 1.46
C ALA A 49 -4.48 -3.23 1.02
N GLN A 50 -5.00 -2.04 0.72
CA GLN A 50 -6.35 -1.81 0.24
C GLN A 50 -6.62 -2.50 -1.10
N GLY A 51 -5.63 -2.51 -2.00
CA GLY A 51 -5.73 -3.17 -3.31
C GLY A 51 -5.41 -4.67 -3.29
N GLY A 52 -5.02 -5.22 -2.13
CA GLY A 52 -4.70 -6.64 -2.00
C GLY A 52 -3.37 -7.05 -2.63
N HIS A 53 -2.46 -6.10 -2.84
CA HIS A 53 -1.21 -6.30 -3.56
C HIS A 53 -0.08 -6.74 -2.62
N LEU A 54 -0.13 -7.99 -2.15
CA LEU A 54 0.82 -8.54 -1.18
C LEU A 54 2.29 -8.37 -1.61
N GLU A 55 2.63 -8.67 -2.86
CA GLU A 55 4.01 -8.55 -3.37
C GLU A 55 4.52 -7.11 -3.29
N VAL A 56 3.64 -6.14 -3.60
CA VAL A 56 3.97 -4.72 -3.52
C VAL A 56 4.18 -4.28 -2.08
N LEU A 57 3.31 -4.75 -1.17
CA LEU A 57 3.42 -4.45 0.25
C LEU A 57 4.71 -5.04 0.85
N GLN A 58 5.02 -6.30 0.52
CA GLN A 58 6.25 -6.98 0.93
C GLN A 58 7.49 -6.21 0.48
N TRP A 59 7.52 -5.84 -0.80
CA TRP A 59 8.64 -5.08 -1.35
C TRP A 59 8.76 -3.70 -0.71
N ALA A 60 7.66 -2.95 -0.56
CA ALA A 60 7.66 -1.63 0.06
C ALA A 60 8.18 -1.71 1.51
N ARG A 61 7.76 -2.72 2.28
CA ARG A 61 8.24 -2.95 3.64
C ARG A 61 9.71 -3.34 3.70
N ALA A 62 10.19 -4.18 2.80
CA ALA A 62 11.62 -4.51 2.70
C ALA A 62 12.49 -3.29 2.40
N GLN A 63 11.94 -2.29 1.71
CA GLN A 63 12.60 -1.01 1.41
C GLN A 63 12.41 0.06 2.52
N GLY A 64 11.85 -0.33 3.67
CA GLY A 64 11.68 0.54 4.83
C GLY A 64 10.50 1.51 4.74
N CYS A 65 9.52 1.26 3.86
CA CYS A 65 8.28 2.05 3.85
C CYS A 65 7.57 1.90 5.20
N PRO A 66 7.24 2.98 5.92
CA PRO A 66 6.49 2.88 7.18
C PRO A 66 5.10 2.29 6.94
N TRP A 67 4.57 1.65 7.96
CA TRP A 67 3.16 1.26 8.06
C TRP A 67 2.64 1.64 9.45
N ASP A 68 1.31 1.63 9.59
CA ASP A 68 0.61 1.82 10.85
C ASP A 68 -0.71 1.02 10.83
N HIS A 69 -1.57 1.23 11.83
CA HIS A 69 -2.87 0.57 11.95
C HIS A 69 -3.78 0.78 10.73
N PHE A 70 -3.60 1.86 9.94
CA PHE A 70 -4.39 2.06 8.73
C PHE A 70 -4.05 1.04 7.65
N THR A 71 -2.82 0.50 7.62
CA THR A 71 -2.45 -0.56 6.67
C THR A 71 -3.25 -1.84 6.94
N CYS A 72 -3.37 -2.26 8.20
CA CYS A 72 -4.18 -3.42 8.57
C CYS A 72 -5.67 -3.14 8.36
N THR A 73 -6.14 -1.94 8.72
CA THR A 73 -7.53 -1.51 8.47
C THR A 73 -7.90 -1.53 6.99
N ALA A 74 -7.00 -1.06 6.12
CA ALA A 74 -7.17 -1.05 4.68
C ALA A 74 -7.23 -2.46 4.07
N ALA A 75 -6.37 -3.38 4.51
CA ALA A 75 -6.44 -4.78 4.10
C ALA A 75 -7.78 -5.42 4.49
N ALA A 76 -8.27 -5.13 5.71
CA ALA A 76 -9.56 -5.60 6.19
C ALA A 76 -10.74 -4.99 5.41
N GLU A 77 -10.71 -3.68 5.16
CA GLU A 77 -11.73 -2.98 4.36
C GLU A 77 -11.78 -3.47 2.91
N GLY A 78 -10.65 -3.85 2.31
CA GLY A 78 -10.58 -4.47 0.98
C GLY A 78 -10.87 -5.98 0.97
N GLY A 79 -11.02 -6.61 2.14
CA GLY A 79 -11.30 -8.04 2.24
C GLY A 79 -10.11 -8.95 1.93
N HIS A 80 -8.89 -8.43 2.01
CA HIS A 80 -7.67 -9.12 1.60
C HIS A 80 -7.05 -9.88 2.77
N LEU A 81 -7.63 -11.03 3.10
CA LEU A 81 -7.22 -11.85 4.26
C LEU A 81 -5.72 -12.22 4.25
N GLU A 82 -5.18 -12.63 3.10
CA GLU A 82 -3.75 -13.00 2.98
C GLU A 82 -2.83 -11.82 3.30
N VAL A 83 -3.21 -10.62 2.85
CA VAL A 83 -2.47 -9.39 3.13
C VAL A 83 -2.55 -9.02 4.60
N LEU A 84 -3.75 -9.14 5.21
CA LEU A 84 -3.94 -8.86 6.62
C LEU A 84 -3.12 -9.82 7.50
N GLN A 85 -3.16 -11.12 7.21
CA GLN A 85 -2.39 -12.14 7.93
C GLN A 85 -0.90 -11.84 7.86
N TRP A 86 -0.37 -11.59 6.66
CA TRP A 86 1.04 -11.26 6.49
C TRP A 86 1.43 -9.96 7.21
N ALA A 87 0.60 -8.92 7.15
CA ALA A 87 0.85 -7.67 7.84
C ALA A 87 0.86 -7.85 9.37
N GLN A 88 -0.09 -8.63 9.90
CA GLN A 88 -0.17 -8.96 11.32
C GLN A 88 1.06 -9.73 11.79
N GLU A 89 1.49 -10.75 11.05
CA GLU A 89 2.71 -11.52 11.34
C GLU A 89 3.96 -10.63 11.33
N GLY A 90 4.00 -9.63 10.46
CA GLY A 90 5.05 -8.62 10.41
C GLY A 90 5.00 -7.58 11.54
N GLY A 91 3.97 -7.60 12.39
CA GLY A 91 3.79 -6.66 13.50
C GLY A 91 3.11 -5.34 13.12
N CYS A 92 2.34 -5.32 12.02
CA CYS A 92 1.41 -4.21 11.75
C CYS A 92 0.40 -4.13 12.91
N PRO A 93 0.16 -2.94 13.49
CA PRO A 93 -0.81 -2.78 14.57
C PRO A 93 -2.22 -3.15 14.10
N TRP A 94 -2.89 -3.99 14.86
CA TRP A 94 -4.31 -4.31 14.69
C TRP A 94 -5.07 -3.78 15.92
N ASP A 95 -6.07 -2.94 15.70
CA ASP A 95 -7.01 -2.47 16.72
C ASP A 95 -8.49 -2.63 16.28
N GLU A 96 -9.41 -2.04 17.04
CA GLU A 96 -10.85 -2.06 16.76
C GLU A 96 -11.23 -1.52 15.37
N TRP A 97 -10.39 -0.66 14.77
CA TRP A 97 -10.62 -0.11 13.44
C TRP A 97 -10.45 -1.14 12.34
N THR A 98 -9.58 -2.13 12.53
CA THR A 98 -9.44 -3.24 11.57
C THR A 98 -10.75 -4.03 11.45
N CYS A 99 -11.38 -4.36 12.59
CA CYS A 99 -12.67 -5.07 12.58
C CYS A 99 -13.78 -4.20 12.00
N MET A 100 -13.77 -2.89 12.30
CA MET A 100 -14.70 -1.93 11.70
C MET A 100 -14.50 -1.84 10.18
N GLY A 101 -13.25 -1.86 9.70
CA GLY A 101 -12.88 -1.88 8.28
C GLY A 101 -13.46 -3.09 7.57
N ALA A 102 -13.22 -4.30 8.11
CA ALA A 102 -13.82 -5.54 7.59
C ALA A 102 -15.35 -5.45 7.52
N ALA A 103 -16.00 -4.97 8.58
CA ALA A 103 -17.45 -4.81 8.61
C ALA A 103 -17.96 -3.78 7.57
N LYS A 104 -17.24 -2.66 7.39
CA LYS A 104 -17.57 -1.61 6.41
C LYS A 104 -17.44 -2.12 4.97
N GLY A 105 -16.42 -2.92 4.68
CA GLY A 105 -16.25 -3.60 3.39
C GLY A 105 -17.20 -4.79 3.17
N GLY A 106 -17.88 -5.25 4.23
CA GLY A 106 -18.75 -6.44 4.19
C GLY A 106 -17.97 -7.77 4.19
N HIS A 107 -16.70 -7.75 4.59
CA HIS A 107 -15.77 -8.88 4.54
C HIS A 107 -15.71 -9.61 5.88
N LEU A 108 -16.77 -10.34 6.20
CA LEU A 108 -16.89 -11.11 7.45
C LEU A 108 -15.83 -12.21 7.59
N GLU A 109 -15.23 -12.67 6.49
CA GLU A 109 -14.15 -13.68 6.49
C GLU A 109 -12.83 -13.15 7.08
N VAL A 110 -12.74 -11.83 7.29
CA VAL A 110 -11.54 -11.12 7.73
C VAL A 110 -11.69 -10.58 9.17
N LEU A 111 -12.82 -10.89 9.84
CA LEU A 111 -13.06 -10.68 11.27
C LEU A 111 -12.51 -11.84 12.11
#